data_AF-A0A969NA22-F1
#
_entry.id   AF-A0A969NA22-F1
#
_cell.length_a   1.000
_cell.length_b   1.000
_cell.length_c   1.000
_cell.angle_alpha   90.00
_cell.angle_beta   90.00
_cell.angle_gamma   90.00
#
_symmetry.space_group_name_H-M   'P 1'
#
loop_
_entity.id
_entity.type
_entity.pdbx_description
1 polymer ?
#
loop_
_entity_poly.entity_id
_entity_poly.type
_entity_poly.pdbx_seq_one_letter_code
_entity_poly.pdbx_strand_id
1 'polypeptide(L)'
;MKSLYIVILFFISPICTNAQLNLNKGSVSPKKYYLEIDAEFTKSKLIIPANIRGTQTKFILDTGAPLCISNELQQQKNYKIVKVDSIIDANGKSISPKL
;
A
#
# COMPACT_ATOMS: atom_id res chain seq x y z
N MET A 1 -6.48 44.20 -22.16
CA MET A 1 -5.28 43.81 -21.39
C MET A 1 -5.61 43.15 -20.05
N LYS A 2 -6.58 43.66 -19.26
CA LYS A 2 -6.98 43.05 -17.96
C LYS A 2 -7.53 41.61 -18.08
N SER A 3 -8.25 41.29 -19.16
CA SER A 3 -8.78 39.94 -19.42
C SER A 3 -7.69 38.90 -19.73
N LEU A 4 -6.53 39.32 -20.26
CA LEU A 4 -5.44 38.41 -20.59
C LEU A 4 -4.77 37.83 -19.33
N TYR A 5 -4.64 38.64 -18.28
CA TYR A 5 -4.10 38.19 -16.99
C TYR A 5 -4.99 37.14 -16.31
N ILE A 6 -6.31 37.25 -16.46
CA ILE A 6 -7.27 36.28 -15.90
C ILE A 6 -7.14 34.93 -16.62
N VAL A 7 -6.95 34.94 -17.94
CA VAL A 7 -6.71 33.73 -18.73
C VAL A 7 -5.39 33.07 -18.31
N ILE A 8 -4.31 33.85 -18.17
CA ILE A 8 -3.00 33.35 -17.72
C ILE A 8 -3.10 32.73 -16.31
N LEU A 9 -3.84 33.35 -15.38
CA LEU A 9 -4.04 32.80 -14.03
C LEU A 9 -4.76 31.43 -14.04
N PHE A 10 -5.69 31.23 -14.97
CA PHE A 10 -6.46 29.98 -15.07
C PHE A 10 -5.59 28.81 -15.56
N PHE A 11 -4.65 29.07 -16.47
CA PHE A 11 -3.75 28.05 -17.03
C PHE A 11 -2.57 27.66 -16.13
N ILE A 12 -2.22 28.47 -15.12
CA ILE A 12 -1.15 28.13 -14.15
C ILE A 12 -1.67 27.17 -13.04
N SER A 13 -2.99 27.05 -12.89
CA SER A 13 -3.59 26.34 -11.75
C SER A 13 -3.47 24.80 -11.67
N PRO A 14 -3.20 24.02 -12.74
CA PRO A 14 -3.21 22.55 -12.60
C PRO A 14 -1.84 21.91 -12.26
N ILE A 15 -0.75 22.68 -12.10
CA ILE A 15 0.61 22.09 -12.03
C ILE A 15 0.97 21.51 -10.64
N CYS A 16 0.16 21.72 -9.60
CA CYS A 16 0.57 21.41 -8.22
C CYS A 16 -0.17 20.26 -7.53
N THR A 17 -0.75 19.28 -8.25
CA THR A 17 -1.34 18.10 -7.59
C THR A 17 -0.35 16.94 -7.50
N ASN A 18 0.54 16.97 -6.52
CA ASN A 18 1.28 15.76 -6.11
C ASN A 18 0.36 14.87 -5.26
N ALA A 19 -0.43 14.02 -5.91
CA ALA A 19 -1.27 13.05 -5.21
C ALA A 19 -0.40 11.91 -4.62
N GLN A 20 0.01 12.08 -3.36
CA GLN A 20 0.71 11.05 -2.61
C GLN A 20 -0.15 9.79 -2.51
N LEU A 21 0.46 8.62 -2.71
CA LEU A 21 -0.24 7.35 -2.56
C LEU A 21 -0.69 7.17 -1.11
N ASN A 22 -2.00 7.17 -0.89
CA ASN A 22 -2.58 6.84 0.41
C ASN A 22 -2.87 5.33 0.44
N LEU A 23 -2.15 4.61 1.31
CA LEU A 23 -2.27 3.15 1.50
C LEU A 23 -3.39 2.76 2.48
N ASN A 24 -3.94 3.70 3.23
CA ASN A 24 -5.03 3.49 4.18
C ASN A 24 -6.39 3.46 3.47
N LYS A 25 -6.54 2.57 2.47
CA LYS A 25 -7.78 2.38 1.70
C LYS A 25 -8.66 1.24 2.23
N GLY A 26 -8.15 0.48 3.20
CA GLY A 26 -8.90 -0.59 3.86
C GLY A 26 -9.72 -0.07 5.04
N SER A 27 -10.70 -0.86 5.45
CA SER A 27 -11.35 -0.74 6.76
C SER A 27 -11.39 -2.12 7.41
N VAL A 28 -11.39 -2.14 8.73
CA VAL A 28 -11.73 -3.36 9.47
C VAL A 28 -13.24 -3.51 9.49
N SER A 29 -13.74 -4.75 9.45
CA SER A 29 -15.13 -5.03 9.79
C SER A 29 -15.19 -5.30 11.29
N PRO A 30 -15.60 -4.33 12.14
CA PRO A 30 -15.56 -4.51 13.58
C PRO A 30 -16.71 -5.45 13.99
N LYS A 31 -16.44 -6.75 14.08
CA LYS A 31 -17.38 -7.71 14.68
C LYS A 31 -17.23 -7.79 16.20
N LYS A 32 -16.03 -7.51 16.74
CA LYS A 32 -15.69 -7.53 18.17
C LYS A 32 -14.56 -6.53 18.44
N TYR A 33 -14.60 -5.85 19.60
CA TYR A 33 -13.53 -4.95 20.06
C TYR A 33 -12.23 -5.71 20.39
N TYR A 34 -12.35 -6.97 20.79
CA TYR A 34 -11.25 -7.85 21.15
C TYR A 34 -11.26 -9.12 20.29
N LEU A 35 -10.08 -9.52 19.84
CA LEU A 35 -9.86 -10.73 19.05
C LEU A 35 -8.53 -11.36 19.46
N GLU A 36 -8.54 -12.68 19.65
CA GLU A 36 -7.33 -13.50 19.75
C GLU A 36 -7.08 -14.15 18.39
N ILE A 37 -5.82 -14.18 17.96
CA ILE A 37 -5.39 -14.83 16.72
C ILE A 37 -4.21 -15.73 17.02
N ASP A 38 -4.16 -16.88 16.35
CA ASP A 38 -2.99 -17.75 16.40
C ASP A 38 -1.77 -17.04 15.80
N ALA A 39 -0.64 -17.13 16.49
CA ALA A 39 0.62 -16.56 16.02
C ALA A 39 1.79 -17.48 16.37
N GLU A 40 2.72 -17.62 15.42
CA GLU A 40 3.96 -18.35 15.62
C GLU A 40 5.10 -17.35 15.83
N PHE A 41 5.91 -17.54 16.88
CA PHE A 41 7.12 -16.75 17.06
C PHE A 41 8.34 -17.54 16.58
N THR A 42 9.00 -17.05 15.52
CA THR A 42 10.18 -17.71 14.95
C THR A 42 11.21 -16.69 14.50
N LYS A 43 12.49 -16.94 14.78
CA LYS A 43 13.61 -16.06 14.41
C LYS A 43 13.36 -14.59 14.77
N SER A 44 12.83 -14.35 15.97
CA SER A 44 12.48 -13.01 16.47
C SER A 44 11.42 -12.27 15.65
N LYS A 45 10.56 -13.01 14.95
CA LYS A 45 9.43 -12.46 14.17
C LYS A 45 8.14 -13.13 14.60
N LEU A 46 7.08 -12.34 14.65
CA LEU A 46 5.73 -12.86 14.81
C LEU A 46 5.14 -13.18 13.43
N ILE A 47 4.71 -14.42 13.25
CA ILE A 47 4.12 -14.91 12.01
C ILE A 47 2.64 -15.17 12.25
N ILE A 48 1.78 -14.53 11.46
CA ILE A 48 0.33 -14.64 11.55
C ILE A 48 -0.24 -15.32 10.30
N PRO A 49 -1.19 -16.25 10.43
CA PRO A 49 -1.92 -16.78 9.29
C PRO A 49 -2.96 -15.75 8.83
N ALA A 50 -3.07 -15.55 7.52
CA ALA A 50 -4.13 -14.76 6.91
C ALA A 50 -4.76 -15.50 5.73
N ASN A 51 -6.05 -15.29 5.52
CA ASN A 51 -6.75 -15.76 4.33
C ASN A 51 -6.97 -14.60 3.38
N ILE A 52 -6.39 -14.67 2.19
CA ILE A 52 -6.61 -13.69 1.13
C ILE A 52 -7.34 -14.37 -0.03
N ARG A 53 -8.63 -14.03 -0.19
CA ARG A 53 -9.51 -14.60 -1.24
C ARG A 53 -9.42 -16.13 -1.33
N GLY A 54 -9.56 -16.81 -0.20
CA GLY A 54 -9.55 -18.28 -0.11
C GLY A 54 -8.16 -18.92 -0.03
N THR A 55 -7.07 -18.16 -0.16
CA THR A 55 -5.71 -18.69 -0.01
C THR A 55 -5.16 -18.39 1.37
N GLN A 56 -4.82 -19.44 2.10
CA GLN A 56 -4.16 -19.33 3.40
C GLN A 56 -2.66 -19.07 3.17
N THR A 57 -2.14 -18.03 3.81
CA THR A 57 -0.74 -17.61 3.69
C THR A 57 -0.25 -17.08 5.03
N LYS A 58 1.05 -17.23 5.29
CA LYS A 58 1.71 -16.74 6.49
C LYS A 58 2.32 -15.36 6.21
N PHE A 59 2.08 -14.41 7.10
CA PHE A 59 2.63 -13.05 7.04
C PHE A 59 3.46 -12.75 8.26
N ILE A 60 4.50 -11.94 8.09
CA ILE A 60 5.21 -11.32 9.20
C ILE A 60 4.36 -10.15 9.69
N LEU A 61 4.13 -10.05 11.00
CA LEU A 61 3.57 -8.84 11.58
C LEU A 61 4.66 -7.78 11.68
N ASP A 62 4.58 -6.77 10.81
CA ASP A 62 5.49 -5.62 10.77
C ASP A 62 4.68 -4.33 10.93
N THR A 63 4.76 -3.72 12.10
CA THR A 63 4.03 -2.47 12.41
C THR A 63 4.69 -1.23 11.78
N GLY A 64 5.93 -1.35 11.30
CA GLY A 64 6.70 -0.26 10.70
C GLY A 64 6.57 -0.16 9.18
N ALA A 65 5.86 -1.10 8.54
CA ALA A 65 5.74 -1.20 7.11
C ALA A 65 4.27 -1.24 6.65
N PRO A 66 3.96 -0.82 5.42
CA PRO A 66 2.67 -1.10 4.81
C PRO A 66 2.46 -2.61 4.62
N LEU A 67 1.19 -3.03 4.55
CA LEU A 67 0.86 -4.42 4.20
C LEU A 67 1.33 -4.72 2.77
N CYS A 68 2.23 -5.69 2.65
CA CYS A 68 2.79 -6.14 1.38
C CYS A 68 2.46 -7.61 1.14
N ILE A 69 2.32 -7.99 -0.13
CA ILE A 69 2.24 -9.39 -0.57
C ILE A 69 3.49 -9.74 -1.38
N SER A 70 3.82 -11.03 -1.44
CA SER A 70 4.94 -11.48 -2.25
C SER A 70 4.63 -11.41 -3.76
N ASN A 71 5.68 -11.35 -4.58
CA ASN A 71 5.54 -11.37 -6.04
C ASN A 71 4.86 -12.65 -6.52
N GLU A 72 5.14 -13.78 -5.87
CA GLU A 72 4.53 -15.07 -6.16
C GLU A 72 3.01 -15.01 -5.93
N LEU A 73 2.57 -14.44 -4.80
CA LEU A 73 1.15 -14.29 -4.51
C LEU A 73 0.46 -13.33 -5.49
N GLN A 74 1.12 -12.23 -5.87
CA GLN A 74 0.63 -11.31 -6.90
C GLN A 74 0.50 -12.01 -8.26
N GLN A 75 1.49 -12.78 -8.69
CA GLN A 75 1.46 -13.52 -9.96
C GLN A 75 0.35 -14.59 -9.96
N GLN A 76 0.20 -15.32 -8.86
CA GLN A 76 -0.83 -16.35 -8.73
C GLN A 76 -2.25 -15.77 -8.76
N LYS A 77 -2.46 -14.60 -8.16
CA LYS A 77 -3.80 -14.02 -7.96
C LYS A 77 -4.15 -12.93 -8.96
N ASN A 78 -3.16 -12.41 -9.68
CA ASN A 78 -3.26 -11.34 -10.65
C ASN A 78 -4.11 -10.16 -10.13
N TYR A 79 -3.81 -9.68 -8.92
CA TYR A 79 -4.55 -8.55 -8.35
C TYR A 79 -4.39 -7.31 -9.24
N LYS A 80 -5.47 -6.55 -9.38
CA LYS A 80 -5.46 -5.31 -10.15
C LYS A 80 -4.43 -4.32 -9.57
N ILE A 81 -3.49 -3.91 -10.40
CA ILE A 81 -2.55 -2.83 -10.08
C ILE A 81 -3.34 -1.51 -10.15
N VAL A 82 -3.41 -0.79 -9.03
CA VAL A 82 -4.13 0.50 -8.94
C VAL A 82 -3.19 1.68 -9.18
N LYS A 83 -1.97 1.62 -8.64
CA LYS A 83 -0.92 2.61 -8.82
C LYS A 83 0.45 1.94 -8.66
N VAL A 84 1.45 2.44 -9.37
CA VAL A 84 2.86 2.10 -9.17
C VAL A 84 3.55 3.32 -8.56
N ASP A 85 4.33 3.10 -7.51
CA ASP A 85 5.08 4.13 -6.81
C ASP A 85 6.45 3.58 -6.41
N SER A 86 7.43 4.44 -6.20
CA SER A 86 8.75 4.02 -5.73
C SER A 86 8.74 3.89 -4.20
N ILE A 87 9.08 2.72 -3.69
CA ILE A 87 9.16 2.47 -2.24
C ILE A 87 10.64 2.33 -1.86
N ILE A 88 11.05 3.06 -0.82
CA ILE A 88 12.39 2.99 -0.25
C ILE A 88 12.33 2.09 0.98
N ASP A 89 13.17 1.06 1.02
CA ASP A 89 13.26 0.17 2.18
C ASP A 89 14.07 0.77 3.34
N ALA A 90 14.09 0.06 4.47
CA ALA A 90 14.83 0.49 5.66
C ALA A 90 16.35 0.62 5.45
N ASN A 91 16.90 0.05 4.37
CA ASN A 91 18.31 0.14 4.00
C ASN A 91 18.57 1.24 2.95
N GLY A 92 17.57 2.06 2.62
CA GLY A 92 17.67 3.12 1.61
C GLY A 92 17.59 2.62 0.17
N LYS A 93 17.25 1.35 -0.06
CA LYS A 93 17.10 0.80 -1.41
C LYS A 93 15.72 1.16 -1.96
N SER A 94 15.70 1.88 -3.07
CA SER A 94 14.47 2.17 -3.81
C SER A 94 14.13 1.03 -4.76
N ILE A 95 12.87 0.57 -4.71
CA ILE A 95 12.32 -0.39 -5.65
C ILE A 95 11.20 0.32 -6.43
N SER A 96 11.38 0.42 -7.74
CA SER A 96 10.33 0.81 -8.68
C SER A 96 9.90 -0.44 -9.46
N PRO A 97 8.68 -0.96 -9.26
CA PRO A 97 8.17 -2.08 -10.04
C PRO A 97 8.13 -1.70 -11.53
N LYS A 98 8.74 -2.53 -12.39
CA LYS A 98 8.52 -2.43 -13.84
C LYS A 98 7.21 -3.14 -14.18
N LEU A 99 6.32 -2.46 -14.89
CA LEU A 99 5.09 -3.03 -15.46
C LEU A 99 5.42 -4.05 -16.54
#